data_AF-A0A368YYN3-F1
#
_entry.id   AF-A0A368YYN3-F1
#
_cell.length_a   1.000
_cell.length_b   1.000
_cell.length_c   1.000
_cell.angle_alpha   90.00
_cell.angle_beta   90.00
_cell.angle_gamma   90.00
#
_symmetry.space_group_name_H-M   'P 1'
#
loop_
_entity.id
_entity.type
_entity.pdbx_description
1 polymer ?
#
loop_
_entity_poly.entity_id
_entity_poly.type
_entity_poly.pdbx_seq_one_letter_code
_entity_poly.pdbx_strand_id
1 'polypeptide(L)'
;MSDIAGVGAVQNSQYKIETERASLAGNDGLGQDAFFKILITQLQNQDPLDPMEDKEFISQMAEFSSLEKVEKIYGMLEQQFNVNQLAGQADLIGKEITAEIEGVELKGTVDGVKSKDEQIWVVLENGSEIRMDHLTAISKAGGSEEEV
;
A
#
# COMPACT_ATOMS: atom_id res chain seq x y z
N MET A 1 41.37 29.30 37.24
CA MET A 1 41.65 28.74 35.90
C MET A 1 41.84 27.25 36.07
N SER A 2 40.91 26.42 35.61
CA SER A 2 41.08 24.99 35.33
C SER A 2 39.78 24.39 34.77
N ASP A 3 39.88 23.91 33.54
CA ASP A 3 39.29 22.67 33.01
C ASP A 3 37.78 22.55 32.81
N ILE A 4 37.32 23.01 31.63
CA ILE A 4 36.17 22.42 30.91
C ILE A 4 36.66 21.98 29.53
N ALA A 5 37.24 20.78 29.49
CA ALA A 5 37.53 20.03 28.28
C ALA A 5 36.95 18.63 28.50
N GLY A 6 35.68 18.40 28.11
CA GLY A 6 35.06 17.09 28.33
C GLY A 6 33.67 16.87 27.73
N VAL A 7 32.93 17.92 27.38
CA VAL A 7 31.53 17.79 26.91
C VAL A 7 31.45 17.74 25.38
N GLY A 8 32.35 16.99 24.73
CA GLY A 8 32.37 16.83 23.27
C GLY A 8 32.09 15.40 22.76
N ALA A 9 32.15 14.39 23.64
CA ALA A 9 32.15 12.99 23.22
C ALA A 9 30.79 12.26 23.40
N VAL A 10 29.81 12.86 24.08
CA VAL A 10 28.54 12.19 24.43
C VAL A 10 27.43 12.43 23.40
N GLN A 11 27.57 13.42 22.52
CA GLN A 11 26.56 13.75 21.51
C GLN A 11 26.64 12.90 20.23
N ASN A 12 27.78 12.26 19.98
CA ASN A 12 27.99 11.55 18.70
C ASN A 12 27.55 10.07 18.73
N SER A 13 27.21 9.54 19.90
CA SER A 13 26.74 8.15 20.09
C SER A 13 25.23 8.00 19.88
N GLN A 14 24.43 9.06 20.01
CA GLN A 14 22.98 8.99 19.81
C GLN A 14 22.60 8.98 18.32
N TYR A 15 23.32 9.71 17.47
CA TYR A 15 23.03 9.76 16.03
C TYR A 15 23.34 8.46 15.28
N LYS A 16 24.19 7.58 15.82
CA LYS A 16 24.49 6.27 15.19
C LYS A 16 23.44 5.20 15.50
N ILE A 17 22.73 5.31 16.62
CA ILE A 17 21.73 4.32 17.03
C ILE A 17 20.43 4.47 16.23
N GLU A 18 20.05 5.70 15.86
CA GLU A 18 18.85 5.96 15.05
C GLU A 18 18.97 5.38 13.62
N THR A 19 20.16 5.45 13.01
CA THR A 19 20.39 5.01 11.62
C THR A 19 20.41 3.49 11.48
N GLU A 20 20.87 2.74 12.49
CA GLU A 20 20.78 1.28 12.47
C GLU A 20 19.34 0.78 12.61
N ARG A 21 18.51 1.43 13.44
CA ARG A 21 17.09 1.05 13.58
C ARG A 21 16.28 1.26 12.30
N ALA A 22 16.58 2.34 11.56
CA ALA A 22 15.95 2.58 10.24
C ALA A 22 16.38 1.55 9.19
N SER A 23 17.62 1.04 9.25
CA SER A 23 18.09 -0.01 8.33
C SER A 23 17.51 -1.40 8.64
N LEU A 24 17.10 -1.64 9.89
CA LEU A 24 16.41 -2.87 10.31
C LEU A 24 14.91 -2.85 10.00
N ALA A 25 14.31 -1.66 9.88
CA ALA A 25 12.91 -1.47 9.48
C ALA A 25 12.68 -1.60 7.95
N GLY A 26 13.74 -1.80 7.17
CA GLY A 26 13.66 -1.97 5.70
C GLY A 26 13.80 -3.42 5.23
N ASN A 27 13.71 -4.40 6.14
CA ASN A 27 14.03 -5.79 5.86
C ASN A 27 13.03 -6.75 6.50
N ASP A 28 11.74 -6.54 6.21
CA ASP A 28 10.58 -7.25 6.78
C ASP A 28 10.63 -8.79 6.62
N GLY A 29 11.52 -9.33 5.77
CA GLY A 29 11.78 -10.77 5.66
C GLY A 29 12.83 -11.31 6.65
N LEU A 30 13.75 -10.46 7.13
CA LEU A 30 14.88 -10.90 7.96
C LEU A 30 14.49 -11.19 9.40
N GLY A 31 13.43 -10.57 9.94
CA GLY A 31 12.97 -10.80 11.31
C GLY A 31 12.48 -12.22 11.55
N GLN A 32 11.71 -12.78 10.60
CA GLN A 32 11.19 -14.15 10.65
C GLN A 32 12.28 -15.21 10.44
N ASP A 33 13.18 -15.01 9.47
CA ASP A 33 14.27 -15.95 9.19
C ASP A 33 15.33 -15.94 10.30
N ALA A 34 15.62 -14.78 10.89
CA ALA A 34 16.44 -14.67 12.08
C ALA A 34 15.76 -15.33 13.30
N PHE A 35 14.44 -15.18 13.44
CA PHE A 35 13.65 -15.83 14.48
C PHE A 35 13.67 -17.36 14.39
N PHE A 36 13.39 -17.94 13.21
CA PHE A 36 13.46 -19.39 13.05
C PHE A 36 14.88 -19.94 13.26
N LYS A 37 15.89 -19.17 12.87
CA LYS A 37 17.29 -19.52 13.12
C LYS A 37 17.63 -19.52 14.61
N ILE A 38 17.12 -18.55 15.37
CA ILE A 38 17.28 -18.51 16.83
C ILE A 38 16.50 -19.67 17.49
N LEU A 39 15.27 -19.96 17.05
CA LEU A 39 14.47 -21.08 17.54
C LEU A 39 15.16 -22.44 17.34
N ILE A 40 15.72 -22.67 16.15
CA ILE A 40 16.50 -23.88 15.83
C ILE A 40 17.79 -23.94 16.66
N THR A 41 18.45 -22.80 16.84
CA THR A 41 19.68 -22.71 17.64
C THR A 41 19.42 -23.01 19.12
N GLN A 42 18.31 -22.52 19.68
CA GLN A 42 17.90 -22.83 21.06
C GLN A 42 17.50 -24.30 21.22
N LEU A 43 16.76 -24.88 20.27
CA LEU A 43 16.44 -26.32 20.25
C LEU A 43 17.69 -27.21 20.23
N GLN A 44 18.80 -26.73 19.67
CA GLN A 44 20.07 -27.45 19.63
C GLN A 44 20.92 -27.27 20.91
N ASN A 45 20.65 -26.25 21.76
CA ASN A 45 21.53 -25.85 22.88
C ASN A 45 20.84 -25.69 24.26
N GLN A 46 19.55 -26.02 24.42
CA GLN A 46 18.85 -25.84 25.71
C GLN A 46 19.19 -26.97 26.72
N ASP A 47 19.84 -26.59 27.82
CA ASP A 47 19.92 -27.35 29.07
C ASP A 47 18.52 -27.31 29.77
N PRO A 48 17.94 -28.41 30.27
CA PRO A 48 16.50 -28.53 30.58
C PRO A 48 15.93 -27.68 31.71
N LEU A 49 16.74 -26.87 32.40
CA LEU A 49 16.39 -26.36 33.74
C LEU A 49 15.72 -24.98 33.80
N ASP A 50 15.55 -24.24 32.71
CA ASP A 50 14.71 -23.01 32.73
C ASP A 50 14.11 -22.62 31.35
N PRO A 51 13.01 -23.27 30.91
CA PRO A 51 12.41 -23.05 29.59
C PRO A 51 11.28 -21.99 29.55
N MET A 52 11.14 -21.13 30.56
CA MET A 52 9.93 -20.31 30.75
C MET A 52 10.00 -18.88 30.20
N GLU A 53 11.12 -18.14 30.32
CA GLU A 53 11.17 -16.74 29.85
C GLU A 53 11.24 -16.60 28.33
N ASP A 54 11.90 -17.53 27.62
CA ASP A 54 12.03 -17.45 26.16
C ASP A 54 10.69 -17.65 25.44
N LYS A 55 9.77 -18.45 26.00
CA LYS A 55 8.50 -18.83 25.35
C LYS A 55 7.49 -17.68 25.25
N GLU A 56 7.46 -16.79 26.23
CA GLU A 56 6.50 -15.69 26.27
C GLU A 56 6.86 -14.60 25.26
N PHE A 57 8.15 -14.29 25.13
CA PHE A 57 8.67 -13.41 24.07
C PHE A 57 8.47 -14.00 22.68
N ILE A 58 8.74 -15.31 22.51
CA ILE A 58 8.50 -16.04 21.25
C ILE A 58 7.03 -15.96 20.83
N SER A 59 6.12 -16.12 21.78
CA SER A 59 4.67 -16.09 21.52
C SER A 59 4.23 -14.70 21.04
N GLN A 60 4.72 -13.62 21.67
CA GLN A 60 4.41 -12.25 21.28
C GLN A 60 5.00 -11.88 19.90
N MET A 61 6.21 -12.35 19.58
CA MET A 61 6.82 -12.13 18.26
C MET A 61 6.12 -12.91 17.15
N ALA A 62 5.68 -14.14 17.42
CA ALA A 62 4.89 -14.92 16.46
C ALA A 62 3.52 -14.28 16.21
N GLU A 63 2.89 -13.70 17.24
CA GLU A 63 1.65 -12.94 17.12
C GLU A 63 1.84 -11.68 16.28
N PHE A 64 2.89 -10.90 16.56
CA PHE A 64 3.21 -9.69 15.79
C PHE A 64 3.52 -10.01 14.31
N SER A 65 4.36 -11.02 14.05
CA SER A 65 4.66 -11.48 12.68
C SER A 65 3.41 -11.96 11.92
N SER A 66 2.43 -12.50 12.63
CA SER A 66 1.17 -12.93 12.03
C SER A 66 0.29 -11.73 11.69
N LEU A 67 0.23 -10.72 12.56
CA LEU A 67 -0.49 -9.47 12.29
C LEU A 67 0.12 -8.72 11.10
N GLU A 68 1.44 -8.58 11.03
CA GLU A 68 2.11 -7.93 9.89
C GLU A 68 1.82 -8.64 8.56
N LYS A 69 1.82 -9.98 8.56
CA LYS A 69 1.45 -10.75 7.37
C LYS A 69 0.00 -10.51 6.96
N VAL A 70 -0.90 -10.41 7.93
CA VAL A 70 -2.31 -10.11 7.69
C VAL A 70 -2.46 -8.70 7.12
N GLU A 71 -1.78 -7.70 7.67
CA GLU A 71 -1.75 -6.34 7.11
C GLU A 71 -1.22 -6.30 5.68
N LYS A 72 -0.13 -7.04 5.39
CA LYS A 72 0.41 -7.16 4.03
C LYS A 72 -0.59 -7.81 3.07
N ILE A 73 -1.31 -8.84 3.51
CA ILE A 73 -2.37 -9.47 2.73
C ILE A 73 -3.48 -8.46 2.44
N TYR A 74 -3.92 -7.68 3.42
CA TYR A 74 -4.91 -6.63 3.21
C TYR A 74 -4.44 -5.61 2.17
N GLY A 75 -3.21 -5.12 2.27
CA GLY A 75 -2.66 -4.19 1.27
C GLY A 75 -2.60 -4.78 -0.14
N MET A 76 -2.23 -6.06 -0.28
CA MET A 76 -2.26 -6.77 -1.56
C MET A 76 -3.69 -6.93 -2.12
N LEU A 77 -4.66 -7.23 -1.25
CA LEU A 77 -6.07 -7.37 -1.64
C LEU A 77 -6.67 -6.04 -2.08
N GLU A 78 -6.39 -4.93 -1.38
CA GLU A 78 -6.80 -3.58 -1.78
C GLU A 78 -6.22 -3.20 -3.15
N GLN A 79 -4.92 -3.44 -3.36
CA GLN A 79 -4.28 -3.20 -4.64
C GLN A 79 -4.94 -4.02 -5.76
N GLN A 80 -5.21 -5.32 -5.52
CA GLN A 80 -5.86 -6.19 -6.50
C GLN A 80 -7.29 -5.74 -6.82
N PHE A 81 -8.04 -5.31 -5.80
CA PHE A 81 -9.40 -4.77 -5.98
C PHE A 81 -9.38 -3.51 -6.84
N ASN A 82 -8.43 -2.61 -6.62
CA ASN A 82 -8.25 -1.41 -7.44
C ASN A 82 -7.93 -1.71 -8.90
N VAL A 83 -7.04 -2.69 -9.15
CA VAL A 83 -6.71 -3.12 -10.53
C VAL A 83 -7.91 -3.76 -11.22
N ASN A 84 -8.65 -4.64 -10.51
CA ASN A 84 -9.82 -5.29 -11.07
C ASN A 84 -10.95 -4.30 -11.37
N GLN A 85 -11.18 -3.32 -10.49
CA GLN A 85 -12.14 -2.24 -10.75
C GLN A 85 -11.73 -1.43 -11.98
N LEU A 86 -10.45 -1.05 -12.11
CA LEU A 86 -9.98 -0.30 -13.28
C LEU A 86 -10.13 -1.11 -14.58
N ALA A 87 -9.77 -2.39 -14.56
CA ALA A 87 -9.88 -3.28 -15.71
C ALA A 87 -11.33 -3.49 -16.15
N GLY A 88 -12.27 -3.60 -15.20
CA GLY A 88 -13.71 -3.70 -15.49
C GLY A 88 -14.29 -2.46 -16.18
N GLN A 89 -13.60 -1.33 -16.12
CA GLN A 89 -14.01 -0.08 -16.77
C GLN A 89 -13.31 0.17 -18.11
N ALA A 90 -12.42 -0.72 -18.55
CA ALA A 90 -11.76 -0.61 -19.86
C ALA A 90 -12.78 -0.60 -21.02
N ASP A 91 -13.94 -1.25 -20.83
CA ASP A 91 -15.04 -1.26 -21.80
C ASP A 91 -15.66 0.13 -22.02
N LEU A 92 -15.43 1.10 -21.13
CA LEU A 92 -15.90 2.47 -21.30
C LEU A 92 -15.09 3.23 -22.36
N ILE A 93 -13.86 2.81 -22.64
CA ILE A 93 -12.99 3.48 -23.61
C ILE A 93 -13.64 3.39 -25.00
N GLY A 94 -13.75 4.53 -25.68
CA GLY A 94 -14.44 4.66 -26.96
C GLY A 94 -15.97 4.64 -26.88
N LYS A 95 -16.56 4.64 -25.68
CA LYS A 95 -18.00 4.92 -25.47
C LYS A 95 -18.21 6.41 -25.25
N GLU A 96 -19.42 6.88 -25.52
CA GLU A 96 -19.83 8.23 -25.16
C GLU A 96 -20.49 8.19 -23.78
N ILE A 97 -20.10 9.09 -22.90
CA ILE A 97 -20.66 9.20 -21.55
C ILE A 97 -21.30 10.56 -21.36
N THR A 98 -22.39 10.58 -20.60
CA THR A 98 -23.04 11.80 -20.11
C THR A 98 -22.83 11.85 -18.60
N ALA A 99 -22.40 13.01 -18.13
CA ALA A 99 -22.21 13.29 -16.72
C ALA A 99 -22.98 14.54 -16.31
N GLU A 100 -23.45 14.59 -15.08
CA GLU A 100 -24.09 15.78 -14.51
C GLU A 100 -23.24 16.29 -13.35
N ILE A 101 -22.75 17.53 -13.51
CA ILE A 101 -21.94 18.21 -12.50
C ILE A 101 -22.63 19.52 -12.19
N GLU A 102 -23.10 19.68 -10.95
CA GLU A 102 -23.76 20.91 -10.48
C GLU A 102 -24.96 21.34 -11.38
N GLY A 103 -25.70 20.38 -11.94
CA GLY A 103 -26.84 20.62 -12.82
C GLY A 103 -26.47 20.96 -14.27
N VAL A 104 -25.19 20.85 -14.64
CA VAL A 104 -24.71 20.98 -16.02
C VAL A 104 -24.44 19.59 -16.59
N GLU A 105 -25.11 19.26 -17.69
CA GLU A 105 -24.81 18.04 -18.46
C GLU A 105 -23.56 18.24 -19.31
N LEU A 106 -22.59 17.35 -19.13
CA LEU A 106 -21.37 17.25 -19.92
C LEU A 106 -21.40 15.93 -20.69
N LYS A 107 -21.17 16.00 -22.01
CA LYS A 107 -21.09 14.82 -22.89
C LYS A 107 -19.73 14.73 -23.55
N GLY A 108 -19.23 13.51 -23.70
CA GLY A 108 -18.03 13.28 -24.51
C GLY A 108 -17.66 11.82 -24.64
N THR A 109 -16.76 11.55 -25.60
CA THR A 109 -16.17 10.23 -25.82
C THR A 109 -15.02 9.99 -24.84
N VAL A 110 -14.98 8.80 -24.27
CA VAL A 110 -13.95 8.37 -23.33
C VAL A 110 -12.68 7.98 -24.07
N ASP A 111 -11.56 8.60 -23.71
CA ASP A 111 -10.21 8.28 -24.18
C ASP A 111 -9.49 7.30 -23.24
N GLY A 112 -9.80 7.35 -21.93
CA GLY A 112 -9.17 6.47 -20.96
C GLY A 112 -9.85 6.44 -19.60
N VAL A 113 -9.38 5.52 -18.74
CA VAL A 113 -9.79 5.42 -17.34
C VAL A 113 -8.54 5.44 -16.45
N LYS A 114 -8.58 6.20 -15.36
CA LYS A 114 -7.49 6.32 -14.38
C LYS A 114 -8.02 6.06 -12.98
N SER A 115 -7.18 5.49 -12.13
CA SER A 115 -7.43 5.45 -10.68
C SER A 115 -6.55 6.49 -10.01
N LYS A 116 -7.15 7.41 -9.25
CA LYS A 116 -6.46 8.45 -8.49
C LYS A 116 -7.19 8.65 -7.17
N ASP A 117 -6.44 8.67 -6.07
CA ASP A 117 -6.98 8.84 -4.71
C ASP A 117 -8.11 7.82 -4.41
N GLU A 118 -7.92 6.56 -4.85
CA GLU A 118 -8.88 5.45 -4.71
C GLU A 118 -10.22 5.65 -5.45
N GLN A 119 -10.30 6.69 -6.28
CA GLN A 119 -11.47 6.98 -7.11
C GLN A 119 -11.15 6.69 -8.58
N ILE A 120 -12.17 6.21 -9.30
CA ILE A 120 -12.07 5.99 -10.73
C ILE A 120 -12.48 7.26 -11.47
N TRP A 121 -11.59 7.74 -12.32
CA TRP A 121 -11.75 8.90 -13.18
C TRP A 121 -11.80 8.45 -14.63
N VAL A 122 -12.79 8.95 -15.35
CA VAL A 122 -12.95 8.78 -16.79
C VAL A 122 -12.36 10.02 -17.47
N VAL A 123 -11.46 9.79 -18.41
CA VAL A 123 -10.81 10.85 -19.18
C VAL A 123 -11.48 10.91 -20.54
N LEU A 124 -11.97 12.09 -20.90
CA LEU A 124 -12.55 12.34 -22.21
C LEU A 124 -11.49 12.77 -23.22
N GLU A 125 -11.78 12.62 -24.52
CA GLU A 125 -10.89 13.08 -25.61
C GLU A 125 -10.55 14.58 -25.55
N ASN A 126 -11.42 15.39 -24.94
CA ASN A 126 -11.17 16.81 -24.73
C ASN A 126 -10.21 17.11 -23.55
N GLY A 127 -9.70 16.07 -22.88
CA GLY A 127 -8.82 16.15 -21.71
C GLY A 127 -9.54 16.36 -20.37
N SER A 128 -10.88 16.42 -20.36
CA SER A 128 -11.66 16.56 -19.13
C SER A 128 -11.65 15.24 -18.35
N GLU A 129 -11.38 15.32 -17.05
CA GLU A 129 -11.46 14.18 -16.14
C GLU A 129 -12.74 14.27 -15.31
N ILE A 130 -13.58 13.25 -15.42
CA ILE A 130 -14.87 13.16 -14.75
C ILE A 130 -14.82 11.96 -13.82
N ARG A 131 -15.24 12.14 -12.56
CA ARG A 131 -15.36 11.01 -11.65
C ARG A 131 -16.52 10.11 -12.06
N MET A 132 -16.34 8.80 -11.90
CA MET A 132 -17.33 7.79 -12.27
C MET A 132 -18.71 8.00 -11.61
N ASP A 133 -18.75 8.55 -10.39
CA ASP A 133 -19.99 8.79 -9.63
C ASP A 133 -20.88 9.89 -10.22
N HIS A 134 -20.33 10.75 -11.09
CA HIS A 134 -21.09 11.78 -11.80
C HIS A 134 -21.65 11.30 -13.14
N LEU A 135 -21.36 10.07 -13.56
CA LEU A 135 -21.90 9.52 -14.81
C LEU A 135 -23.37 9.18 -14.66
N THR A 136 -24.19 9.72 -15.57
CA THR A 136 -25.63 9.48 -15.62
C THR A 136 -26.01 8.51 -16.74
N ALA A 137 -25.23 8.46 -17.83
CA ALA A 137 -25.46 7.54 -18.93
C ALA A 137 -24.18 7.14 -19.67
N ILE A 138 -24.18 5.93 -20.24
CA ILE A 138 -23.14 5.41 -21.14
C ILE A 138 -23.82 4.94 -22.41
N SER A 139 -23.40 5.45 -23.57
CA SER A 139 -23.93 5.09 -24.89
C SER A 139 -22.77 4.70 -25.82
N LYS A 140 -23.11 4.08 -26.97
CA LYS A 140 -22.12 3.80 -28.01
C LYS A 140 -21.72 5.14 -28.64
N ALA A 141 -20.42 5.45 -28.70
CA ALA A 141 -19.96 6.64 -29.39
C ALA A 141 -20.41 6.60 -30.85
N GLY A 142 -21.15 7.62 -31.27
CA GLY A 142 -21.49 7.93 -32.66
C GLY A 142 -21.76 6.73 -33.57
N GLY A 143 -22.87 6.02 -33.36
CA GLY A 143 -23.55 5.42 -34.49
C GLY A 143 -24.32 6.53 -35.18
N SER A 144 -23.78 7.10 -36.26
CA SER A 144 -24.63 7.77 -37.24
C SER A 144 -25.70 6.76 -37.64
N GLU A 145 -26.93 6.98 -37.17
CA GLU A 145 -28.10 6.32 -37.71
C GLU A 145 -28.11 6.62 -39.22
N GLU A 146 -27.70 5.64 -40.01
CA GLU A 146 -27.91 5.63 -41.45
C GLU A 146 -29.41 5.38 -41.61
N GLU A 147 -30.17 6.47 -41.63
CA GLU A 147 -31.59 6.49 -41.97
C GLU A 147 -31.72 6.09 -43.45
N VAL A 148 -32.27 4.91 -43.72
CA VAL A 148 -32.61 4.41 -45.07
C VAL A 148 -34.11 4.48 -45.27
#